data_AF-A0A813JNV4-F1
#
_entry.id   AF-A0A813JNV4-F1
#
_cell.length_a   1.000
_cell.length_b   1.000
_cell.length_c   1.000
_cell.angle_alpha   90.00
_cell.angle_beta   90.00
_cell.angle_gamma   90.00
#
_symmetry.space_group_name_H-M   'P 1'
#
loop_
_entity.id
_entity.type
_entity.pdbx_description
1 polymer ?
#
loop_
_entity_poly.entity_id
_entity_poly.type
_entity_poly.pdbx_seq_one_letter_code
_entity_poly.pdbx_strand_id
1 'polypeptide(L)'
;MCRSLSGLLKRRAALELAVTFLLGLALVAAKYPLEHGEQQHAVLDDVLEDSMFLNLLEAECPELWAFAADVEALDRQVWARVEAGVATAFGILYGSHGGEHNLTPVAPAFQHYAGVLHKLFAERPTSALACPALSASHLRRASEWAVAVGQPARGRALLQLGGAFRLQGMWKWLEAARADEAFAKEHPRYQTRLHAESTIAVGQLHGLLEVPLQPLRRWSQPRPPAVEIHSLCHYPGAEDAATAPAALPQLSVPNHRAYAAMHGHRYVLHTELLQPDLEPQYAKISLMSRALRSETTADWILFIDCDAFFTNFSVAVGDLLETYQEAAEKHFLVAEDPGGINTGVFLLRKTQWSLDFFDRVEQGMFRMAWDQSMFLWEILRGSLLDTSEDFQLPKEVAFVHQAHLNAFVPPASRDWNAYEWQPGDVIRHFAGCPHQEEPCYKMMVETAELAKQQWPSTSGASEFSRETGASEKKTQSFACYFFKLTTGISIVSCTLSMKGTVGLLL
;
A
#
# COMPACT_ATOMS: atom_id res chain seq x y z
N MET A 1 -16.08 2.63 28.86
CA MET A 1 -14.83 3.38 28.56
C MET A 1 -14.76 3.90 27.11
N CYS A 2 -15.24 3.19 26.08
CA CYS A 2 -15.19 3.65 24.67
C CYS A 2 -15.90 5.00 24.36
N ARG A 3 -17.03 5.33 25.02
CA ARG A 3 -17.70 6.63 24.83
C ARG A 3 -16.89 7.83 25.36
N SER A 4 -15.99 7.60 26.32
CA SER A 4 -15.16 8.67 26.92
C SER A 4 -13.91 8.98 26.08
N LEU A 5 -13.31 7.96 25.44
CA LEU A 5 -12.19 8.16 24.52
C LEU A 5 -12.59 8.92 23.24
N SER A 6 -13.76 8.61 22.67
CA SER A 6 -14.31 9.36 21.53
C SER A 6 -14.51 10.85 21.87
N GLY A 7 -15.03 11.15 23.06
CA GLY A 7 -15.18 12.53 23.52
C GLY A 7 -13.85 13.25 23.76
N LEU A 8 -12.84 12.54 24.27
CA LEU A 8 -11.49 13.07 24.50
C LEU A 8 -10.72 13.30 23.19
N LEU A 9 -10.80 12.39 22.22
CA LEU A 9 -10.20 12.54 20.89
C LEU A 9 -10.89 13.66 20.10
N LYS A 10 -12.22 13.75 20.14
CA LYS A 10 -12.98 14.87 19.55
C LYS A 10 -12.58 16.21 20.16
N ARG A 11 -12.42 16.27 21.49
CA ARG A 11 -11.99 17.49 22.18
C ARG A 11 -10.54 17.85 21.89
N ARG A 12 -9.63 16.89 21.81
CA ARG A 12 -8.21 17.13 21.52
C ARG A 12 -7.99 17.55 20.06
N ALA A 13 -8.64 16.88 19.11
CA ALA A 13 -8.60 17.29 17.70
C ALA A 13 -9.22 18.67 17.50
N ALA A 14 -10.36 18.96 18.15
CA ALA A 14 -10.96 20.29 18.13
C ALA A 14 -10.06 21.34 18.81
N LEU A 15 -9.34 21.00 19.88
CA LEU A 15 -8.43 21.91 20.58
C LEU A 15 -7.14 22.17 19.78
N GLU A 16 -6.56 21.16 19.14
CA GLU A 16 -5.37 21.32 18.28
C GLU A 16 -5.71 22.06 16.98
N LEU A 17 -6.89 21.81 16.38
CA LEU A 17 -7.41 22.66 15.29
C LEU A 17 -7.67 24.08 15.77
N ALA A 18 -8.30 24.26 16.94
CA ALA A 18 -8.60 25.58 17.48
C ALA A 18 -7.33 26.37 17.84
N VAL A 19 -6.28 25.72 18.37
CA VAL A 19 -5.01 26.39 18.69
C VAL A 19 -4.27 26.79 17.41
N THR A 20 -4.23 25.92 16.41
CA THR A 20 -3.61 26.23 15.10
C THR A 20 -4.37 27.36 14.40
N PHE A 21 -5.70 27.34 14.47
CA PHE A 21 -6.57 28.36 13.93
C PHE A 21 -6.53 29.69 14.70
N LEU A 22 -6.44 29.67 16.04
CA LEU A 22 -6.35 30.87 16.87
C LEU A 22 -4.98 31.55 16.75
N LEU A 23 -3.90 30.78 16.56
CA LEU A 23 -2.59 31.33 16.20
C LEU A 23 -2.63 31.97 14.81
N GLY A 24 -3.27 31.34 13.83
CA GLY A 24 -3.51 31.91 12.50
C GLY A 24 -4.36 33.18 12.55
N LEU A 25 -5.50 33.15 13.25
CA LEU A 25 -6.40 34.30 13.42
C LEU A 25 -5.76 35.44 14.21
N ALA A 26 -4.98 35.17 15.26
CA ALA A 26 -4.30 36.21 16.03
C ALA A 26 -3.21 36.91 15.21
N LEU A 27 -2.52 36.17 14.32
CA LEU A 27 -1.58 36.74 13.37
C LEU A 27 -2.27 37.57 12.28
N VAL A 28 -3.42 37.11 11.78
CA VAL A 28 -4.23 37.83 10.78
C VAL A 28 -4.88 39.09 11.38
N ALA A 29 -5.47 38.99 12.57
CA ALA A 29 -6.15 40.09 13.25
C ALA A 29 -5.19 41.16 13.79
N ALA A 30 -3.95 40.79 14.13
CA ALA A 30 -2.92 41.76 14.55
C ALA A 30 -2.32 42.54 13.36
N LYS A 31 -2.43 42.02 12.13
CA LYS A 31 -1.83 42.60 10.93
C LYS A 31 -2.83 43.40 10.08
N TYR A 32 -4.14 43.13 10.19
CA TYR A 32 -5.18 43.81 9.42
C TYR A 32 -6.46 44.08 10.24
N PRO A 33 -6.64 45.29 10.80
CA PRO A 33 -7.90 45.68 11.43
C PRO A 33 -8.99 45.82 10.35
N LEU A 34 -10.11 45.11 10.55
CA LEU A 34 -11.19 44.98 9.58
C LEU A 34 -11.96 46.30 9.39
N GLU A 35 -11.77 46.94 8.23
CA GLU A 35 -12.77 47.85 7.64
C GLU A 35 -13.30 47.26 6.32
N HIS A 36 -14.55 47.57 6.03
CA HIS A 36 -15.46 46.84 5.14
C HIS A 36 -14.99 46.56 3.70
N GLY A 37 -15.35 45.35 3.22
CA GLY A 37 -16.12 45.22 1.97
C GLY A 37 -15.41 44.66 0.74
N GLU A 38 -14.10 44.82 0.60
CA GLU A 38 -13.39 44.41 -0.62
C GLU A 38 -12.04 43.79 -0.28
N GLN A 39 -11.98 42.49 0.05
CA GLN A 39 -10.73 41.71 0.01
C GLN A 39 -10.97 40.21 0.32
N GLN A 40 -11.74 39.52 -0.52
CA GLN A 40 -11.66 38.05 -0.57
C GLN A 40 -10.35 37.57 -1.23
N HIS A 41 -9.68 38.44 -2.00
CA HIS A 41 -8.41 38.11 -2.66
C HIS A 41 -7.18 38.16 -1.73
N ALA A 42 -7.13 39.04 -0.72
CA ALA A 42 -5.95 39.18 0.15
C ALA A 42 -5.83 38.07 1.21
N VAL A 43 -6.94 37.45 1.62
CA VAL A 43 -6.93 36.28 2.52
C VAL A 43 -6.43 35.02 1.80
N LEU A 44 -6.62 34.93 0.47
CA LEU A 44 -6.07 33.85 -0.33
C LEU A 44 -4.54 33.89 -0.37
N ASP A 45 -3.94 35.07 -0.50
CA ASP A 45 -2.47 35.20 -0.59
C ASP A 45 -1.76 34.85 0.75
N ASP A 46 -2.35 35.17 1.91
CA ASP A 46 -1.75 34.84 3.22
C ASP A 46 -2.05 33.39 3.71
N VAL A 47 -3.14 32.74 3.27
CA VAL A 47 -3.34 31.28 3.51
C VAL A 47 -2.39 30.44 2.64
N LEU A 48 -2.02 30.97 1.46
CA LEU A 48 -0.97 30.41 0.64
C LEU A 48 0.41 30.56 1.29
N GLU A 49 0.65 31.55 2.17
CA GLU A 49 1.90 31.71 2.95
C GLU A 49 2.08 30.71 4.12
N ASP A 50 1.40 29.55 4.13
CA ASP A 50 1.95 28.43 4.89
C ASP A 50 3.24 28.03 4.17
N SER A 51 4.37 28.62 4.59
CA SER A 51 5.67 28.45 3.94
C SER A 51 6.01 26.97 3.73
N MET A 52 5.48 26.07 4.57
CA MET A 52 5.60 24.63 4.39
C MET A 52 4.84 24.09 3.17
N PHE A 53 3.63 24.56 2.86
CA PHE A 53 2.85 24.14 1.68
C PHE A 53 3.44 24.70 0.38
N LEU A 54 3.78 25.99 0.34
CA LEU A 54 4.46 26.55 -0.84
C LEU A 54 5.80 25.86 -1.04
N ASN A 55 6.64 25.74 -0.01
CA ASN A 55 7.90 24.98 -0.14
C ASN A 55 7.66 23.51 -0.57
N LEU A 56 6.54 22.89 -0.17
CA LEU A 56 6.17 21.53 -0.59
C LEU A 56 5.74 21.47 -2.06
N LEU A 57 4.90 22.41 -2.50
CA LEU A 57 4.46 22.57 -3.88
C LEU A 57 5.65 22.85 -4.80
N GLU A 58 6.53 23.75 -4.36
CA GLU A 58 7.74 24.17 -5.07
C GLU A 58 8.78 23.04 -5.16
N ALA A 59 8.98 22.27 -4.09
CA ALA A 59 9.97 21.18 -4.07
C ALA A 59 9.48 19.88 -4.72
N GLU A 60 8.19 19.55 -4.61
CA GLU A 60 7.67 18.22 -4.99
C GLU A 60 6.97 18.21 -6.34
N CYS A 61 6.61 19.38 -6.86
CA CYS A 61 6.02 19.53 -8.19
C CYS A 61 6.88 20.46 -9.08
N PRO A 62 8.20 20.24 -9.21
CA PRO A 62 9.08 21.13 -9.98
C PRO A 62 8.75 21.15 -11.47
N GLU A 63 8.11 20.08 -12.00
CA GLU A 63 7.60 20.04 -13.37
C GLU A 63 6.39 20.95 -13.61
N LEU A 64 5.83 21.59 -12.58
CA LEU A 64 4.97 22.76 -12.77
C LEU A 64 5.73 23.92 -13.44
N TRP A 65 7.07 23.86 -13.58
CA TRP A 65 7.90 24.96 -14.06
C TRP A 65 8.90 24.63 -15.19
N ALA A 66 8.99 23.39 -15.68
CA ALA A 66 10.12 22.98 -16.54
C ALA A 66 9.80 22.15 -17.81
N PHE A 67 8.54 21.83 -18.14
CA PHE A 67 8.21 21.11 -19.39
C PHE A 67 6.95 21.63 -20.10
N ALA A 68 6.97 21.58 -21.44
CA ALA A 68 5.95 21.97 -22.43
C ALA A 68 4.68 22.70 -21.91
N ALA A 69 4.57 23.98 -22.27
CA ALA A 69 3.57 24.96 -21.82
C ALA A 69 2.10 24.51 -21.74
N ASP A 70 1.68 23.51 -22.55
CA ASP A 70 0.29 23.05 -22.62
C ASP A 70 -0.10 22.03 -21.53
N VAL A 71 0.83 21.20 -21.05
CA VAL A 71 0.58 20.24 -19.94
C VAL A 71 0.76 20.95 -18.58
N GLU A 72 1.75 21.85 -18.52
CA GLU A 72 2.07 22.70 -17.37
C GLU A 72 0.90 23.57 -16.89
N ALA A 73 0.17 24.20 -17.83
CA ALA A 73 -0.97 25.05 -17.51
C ALA A 73 -2.14 24.26 -16.91
N LEU A 74 -2.29 22.98 -17.26
CA LEU A 74 -3.39 22.14 -16.84
C LEU A 74 -3.22 21.66 -15.39
N ASP A 75 -2.03 21.19 -15.01
CA ASP A 75 -1.77 20.71 -13.65
C ASP A 75 -1.74 21.84 -12.61
N ARG A 76 -1.19 23.02 -12.98
CA ARG A 76 -1.29 24.24 -12.14
C ARG A 76 -2.74 24.61 -11.87
N GLN A 77 -3.58 24.59 -12.91
CA GLN A 77 -5.01 24.89 -12.75
C GLN A 77 -5.74 23.84 -11.91
N VAL A 78 -5.36 22.56 -12.00
CA VAL A 78 -5.94 21.50 -11.18
C VAL A 78 -5.62 21.76 -9.70
N TRP A 79 -4.36 21.98 -9.34
CA TRP A 79 -3.96 22.22 -7.95
C TRP A 79 -4.49 23.56 -7.41
N ALA A 80 -4.52 24.62 -8.22
CA ALA A 80 -5.16 25.89 -7.82
C ALA A 80 -6.66 25.72 -7.52
N ARG A 81 -7.37 24.87 -8.28
CA ARG A 81 -8.77 24.53 -8.00
C ARG A 81 -8.92 23.69 -6.74
N VAL A 82 -7.97 22.77 -6.47
CA VAL A 82 -7.95 22.01 -5.22
C VAL A 82 -7.82 22.96 -4.04
N GLU A 83 -6.86 23.88 -4.07
CA GLU A 83 -6.68 24.88 -3.00
C GLU A 83 -7.87 25.82 -2.85
N ALA A 84 -8.43 26.33 -3.94
CA ALA A 84 -9.64 27.15 -3.88
C ALA A 84 -10.83 26.38 -3.25
N GLY A 85 -10.95 25.09 -3.56
CA GLY A 85 -11.95 24.21 -2.96
C GLY A 85 -11.70 23.96 -1.47
N VAL A 86 -10.44 23.78 -1.07
CA VAL A 86 -10.02 23.66 0.34
C VAL A 86 -10.33 24.95 1.10
N ALA A 87 -9.97 26.12 0.56
CA ALA A 87 -10.29 27.41 1.14
C ALA A 87 -11.80 27.62 1.29
N THR A 88 -12.58 27.18 0.30
CA THR A 88 -14.06 27.18 0.38
C THR A 88 -14.56 26.28 1.51
N ALA A 89 -14.00 25.08 1.67
CA ALA A 89 -14.35 24.19 2.78
C ALA A 89 -14.03 24.81 4.15
N PHE A 90 -12.88 25.48 4.29
CA PHE A 90 -12.57 26.24 5.50
C PHE A 90 -13.51 27.44 5.71
N GLY A 91 -13.92 28.11 4.64
CA GLY A 91 -14.95 29.16 4.68
C GLY A 91 -16.29 28.62 5.19
N ILE A 92 -16.68 27.41 4.80
CA ILE A 92 -17.89 26.73 5.34
C ILE A 92 -17.71 26.46 6.85
N LEU A 93 -16.54 25.97 7.25
CA LEU A 93 -16.23 25.64 8.64
C LEU A 93 -16.31 26.85 9.58
N TYR A 94 -15.87 28.03 9.13
CA TYR A 94 -15.71 29.24 9.97
C TYR A 94 -16.68 30.38 9.64
N GLY A 95 -17.36 30.34 8.49
CA GLY A 95 -18.22 31.41 7.98
C GLY A 95 -19.57 31.57 8.68
N SER A 96 -19.89 30.72 9.66
CA SER A 96 -21.07 30.88 10.52
C SER A 96 -20.76 31.78 11.73
N HIS A 97 -20.50 33.06 11.46
CA HIS A 97 -20.46 34.10 12.49
C HIS A 97 -21.88 34.42 12.97
N GLY A 98 -22.40 33.64 13.91
CA GLY A 98 -23.73 33.87 14.46
C GLY A 98 -24.13 32.93 15.58
N GLY A 99 -23.40 32.97 16.70
CA GLY A 99 -23.86 32.41 17.97
C GLY A 99 -23.69 30.89 18.13
N GLU A 100 -22.96 30.52 19.19
CA GLU A 100 -22.72 29.15 19.70
C GLU A 100 -21.71 28.30 18.91
N HIS A 101 -20.69 27.80 19.64
CA HIS A 101 -19.64 26.88 19.17
C HIS A 101 -20.21 25.50 18.84
N ASN A 102 -21.05 25.42 17.83
CA ASN A 102 -21.69 24.19 17.40
C ASN A 102 -20.80 23.51 16.34
N LEU A 103 -20.48 22.22 16.51
CA LEU A 103 -19.73 21.40 15.54
C LEU A 103 -20.46 21.21 14.19
N THR A 104 -21.61 21.86 14.01
CA THR A 104 -22.52 21.76 12.87
C THR A 104 -21.88 22.00 11.49
N PRO A 105 -20.87 22.88 11.29
CA PRO A 105 -20.36 23.14 9.95
C PRO A 105 -19.25 22.16 9.48
N VAL A 106 -18.75 21.26 10.34
CA VAL A 106 -17.66 20.33 9.97
C VAL A 106 -18.09 19.34 8.89
N ALA A 107 -19.30 18.78 8.97
CA ALA A 107 -19.79 17.82 7.99
C ALA A 107 -20.00 18.42 6.59
N PRO A 108 -20.69 19.56 6.42
CA PRO A 108 -20.79 20.24 5.13
C PRO A 108 -19.42 20.65 4.55
N ALA A 109 -18.49 21.10 5.40
CA ALA A 109 -17.13 21.43 4.97
C ALA A 109 -16.40 20.18 4.45
N PHE A 110 -16.47 19.06 5.18
CA PHE A 110 -15.86 17.80 4.77
C PHE A 110 -16.46 17.24 3.49
N GLN A 111 -17.79 17.30 3.34
CA GLN A 111 -18.44 16.88 2.10
C GLN A 111 -17.94 17.68 0.90
N HIS A 112 -17.80 19.01 1.04
CA HIS A 112 -17.23 19.85 -0.02
C HIS A 112 -15.78 19.42 -0.33
N TYR A 113 -14.96 19.25 0.69
CA TYR A 113 -13.56 18.89 0.52
C TYR A 113 -13.38 17.50 -0.11
N ALA A 114 -14.16 16.50 0.31
CA ALA A 114 -14.15 15.17 -0.30
C ALA A 114 -14.55 15.22 -1.78
N GLY A 115 -15.51 16.09 -2.15
CA GLY A 115 -15.87 16.32 -3.54
C GLY A 115 -14.74 16.92 -4.39
N VAL A 116 -13.91 17.79 -3.80
CA VAL A 116 -12.69 18.31 -4.44
C VAL A 116 -11.67 17.19 -4.66
N LEU A 117 -11.43 16.36 -3.64
CA LEU A 117 -10.52 15.21 -3.75
C LEU A 117 -11.02 14.17 -4.74
N HIS A 118 -12.34 14.00 -4.87
CA HIS A 118 -12.91 13.08 -5.86
C HIS A 118 -12.53 13.50 -7.28
N LYS A 119 -12.64 14.80 -7.60
CA LYS A 119 -12.20 15.32 -8.91
C LYS A 119 -10.71 15.11 -9.14
N LEU A 120 -9.88 15.28 -8.10
CA LEU A 120 -8.45 15.03 -8.22
C LEU A 120 -8.15 13.55 -8.49
N PHE A 121 -8.59 12.63 -7.62
CA PHE A 121 -8.16 11.24 -7.69
C PHE A 121 -8.93 10.41 -8.74
N ALA A 122 -10.20 10.69 -8.98
CA ALA A 122 -11.02 9.93 -9.94
C ALA A 122 -10.97 10.51 -11.36
N GLU A 123 -10.96 11.84 -11.51
CA GLU A 123 -11.01 12.48 -12.84
C GLU A 123 -9.64 12.94 -13.34
N ARG A 124 -8.67 13.19 -12.44
CA ARG A 124 -7.32 13.70 -12.77
C ARG A 124 -6.18 12.92 -12.06
N PRO A 125 -6.17 11.58 -12.11
CA PRO A 125 -5.20 10.77 -11.35
C PRO A 125 -3.73 11.06 -11.72
N THR A 126 -3.45 11.49 -12.95
CA THR A 126 -2.09 11.88 -13.38
C THR A 126 -1.54 13.04 -12.57
N SER A 127 -2.36 14.07 -12.30
CA SER A 127 -1.96 15.25 -11.52
C SER A 127 -1.68 14.87 -10.05
N ALA A 128 -2.45 13.92 -9.50
CA ALA A 128 -2.22 13.40 -8.16
C ALA A 128 -0.89 12.63 -8.04
N LEU A 129 -0.56 11.81 -9.04
CA LEU A 129 0.67 11.02 -9.13
C LEU A 129 1.91 11.89 -9.41
N ALA A 130 1.72 13.01 -10.12
CA ALA A 130 2.78 13.99 -10.35
C ALA A 130 3.23 14.63 -9.03
N CYS A 131 2.28 14.89 -8.12
CA CYS A 131 2.47 15.60 -6.86
C CYS A 131 2.16 14.74 -5.61
N PRO A 132 2.94 13.67 -5.35
CA PRO A 132 2.60 12.68 -4.34
C PRO A 132 2.58 13.22 -2.90
N ALA A 133 3.50 14.10 -2.52
CA ALA A 133 3.52 14.65 -1.15
C ALA A 133 2.29 15.52 -0.85
N LEU A 134 1.82 16.29 -1.83
CA LEU A 134 0.60 17.08 -1.72
C LEU A 134 -0.63 16.17 -1.62
N SER A 135 -0.72 15.17 -2.50
CA SER A 135 -1.77 14.14 -2.44
C SER A 135 -1.82 13.48 -1.05
N ALA A 136 -0.67 13.08 -0.50
CA ALA A 136 -0.56 12.51 0.84
C ALA A 136 -1.00 13.50 1.94
N SER A 137 -0.59 14.77 1.84
CA SER A 137 -0.96 15.83 2.79
C SER A 137 -2.47 16.07 2.81
N HIS A 138 -3.10 16.15 1.64
CA HIS A 138 -4.55 16.34 1.54
C HIS A 138 -5.32 15.11 2.03
N LEU A 139 -4.87 13.90 1.71
CA LEU A 139 -5.50 12.68 2.23
C LEU A 139 -5.39 12.59 3.76
N ARG A 140 -4.26 13.01 4.35
CA ARG A 140 -4.10 13.12 5.81
C ARG A 140 -5.10 14.12 6.40
N ARG A 141 -5.20 15.33 5.83
CA ARG A 141 -6.16 16.36 6.28
C ARG A 141 -7.61 15.89 6.15
N ALA A 142 -7.95 15.24 5.03
CA ALA A 142 -9.27 14.65 4.84
C ALA A 142 -9.56 13.55 5.86
N SER A 143 -8.56 12.75 6.25
CA SER A 143 -8.70 11.77 7.33
C SER A 143 -9.04 12.42 8.66
N GLU A 144 -8.34 13.50 9.04
CA GLU A 144 -8.64 14.24 10.27
C GLU A 144 -10.09 14.72 10.31
N TRP A 145 -10.59 15.22 9.17
CA TRP A 145 -11.97 15.69 9.04
C TRP A 145 -12.98 14.54 9.07
N ALA A 146 -12.68 13.42 8.41
CA ALA A 146 -13.49 12.21 8.47
C ALA A 146 -13.64 11.73 9.92
N VAL A 147 -12.55 11.65 10.69
CA VAL A 147 -12.59 11.30 12.12
C VAL A 147 -13.41 12.30 12.93
N ALA A 148 -13.27 13.60 12.66
CA ALA A 148 -14.02 14.65 13.37
C ALA A 148 -15.53 14.53 13.17
N VAL A 149 -15.99 14.12 11.98
CA VAL A 149 -17.41 13.89 11.68
C VAL A 149 -17.90 12.49 12.08
N GLY A 150 -17.06 11.69 12.74
CA GLY A 150 -17.43 10.35 13.21
C GLY A 150 -17.35 9.26 12.14
N GLN A 151 -16.49 9.43 11.13
CA GLN A 151 -16.19 8.47 10.08
C GLN A 151 -14.74 7.93 10.19
N PRO A 152 -14.41 7.20 11.27
CA PRO A 152 -13.04 6.75 11.52
C PRO A 152 -12.55 5.67 10.53
N ALA A 153 -13.42 4.81 9.99
CA ALA A 153 -13.01 3.83 9.00
C ALA A 153 -12.56 4.51 7.71
N ARG A 154 -13.27 5.57 7.30
CA ARG A 154 -12.87 6.44 6.19
C ARG A 154 -11.55 7.15 6.48
N GLY A 155 -11.38 7.68 7.69
CA GLY A 155 -10.13 8.31 8.09
C GLY A 155 -8.93 7.39 7.92
N ARG A 156 -9.03 6.14 8.42
CA ARG A 156 -7.99 5.13 8.24
C ARG A 156 -7.70 4.84 6.77
N ALA A 157 -8.73 4.61 5.96
CA ALA A 157 -8.58 4.32 4.53
C ALA A 157 -7.91 5.47 3.75
N LEU A 158 -8.26 6.73 4.07
CA LEU A 158 -7.62 7.92 3.50
C LEU A 158 -6.13 7.98 3.88
N LEU A 159 -5.77 7.69 5.13
CA LEU A 159 -4.37 7.64 5.55
C LEU A 159 -3.58 6.51 4.89
N GLN A 160 -4.16 5.33 4.76
CA GLN A 160 -3.50 4.19 4.08
C GLN A 160 -3.23 4.55 2.60
N LEU A 161 -4.21 5.13 1.90
CA LEU A 161 -4.00 5.64 0.54
C LEU A 161 -2.95 6.76 0.49
N GLY A 162 -2.99 7.70 1.43
CA GLY A 162 -2.01 8.77 1.57
C GLY A 162 -0.59 8.22 1.85
N GLY A 163 -0.50 7.10 2.56
CA GLY A 163 0.73 6.36 2.79
C GLY A 163 1.38 5.87 1.49
N ALA A 164 0.58 5.36 0.54
CA ALA A 164 1.07 4.94 -0.77
C ALA A 164 1.66 6.12 -1.58
N PHE A 165 0.98 7.26 -1.59
CA PHE A 165 1.52 8.48 -2.20
C PHE A 165 2.81 8.95 -1.50
N ARG A 166 2.84 8.94 -0.17
CA ARG A 166 4.04 9.31 0.59
C ARG A 166 5.24 8.42 0.24
N LEU A 167 5.04 7.11 0.05
CA LEU A 167 6.10 6.19 -0.37
C LEU A 167 6.59 6.52 -1.79
N GLN A 168 5.68 6.85 -2.71
CA GLN A 168 6.05 7.28 -4.06
C GLN A 168 6.89 8.56 -4.05
N GLY A 169 6.49 9.56 -3.26
CA GLY A 169 7.26 10.79 -3.14
C GLY A 169 8.64 10.57 -2.51
N MET A 170 8.72 9.71 -1.49
CA MET A 170 10.00 9.32 -0.89
C MET A 170 10.91 8.60 -1.89
N TRP A 171 10.35 7.74 -2.75
CA TRP A 171 11.09 7.08 -3.82
C TRP A 171 11.62 8.07 -4.86
N LYS A 172 10.78 8.98 -5.36
CA LYS A 172 11.19 10.06 -6.28
C LYS A 172 12.32 10.92 -5.69
N TRP A 173 12.19 11.30 -4.42
CA TRP A 173 13.24 12.04 -3.71
C TRP A 173 14.55 11.25 -3.63
N LEU A 174 14.48 9.94 -3.35
CA LEU A 174 15.65 9.09 -3.26
C LEU A 174 16.37 8.96 -4.62
N GLU A 175 15.61 8.87 -5.72
CA GLU A 175 16.18 8.86 -7.06
C GLU A 175 16.88 10.17 -7.39
N ALA A 176 16.23 11.31 -7.11
CA ALA A 176 16.82 12.63 -7.30
C ALA A 176 18.12 12.79 -6.47
N ALA A 177 18.10 12.40 -5.20
CA ALA A 177 19.26 12.44 -4.32
C ALA A 177 20.40 11.50 -4.76
N ARG A 178 20.09 10.39 -5.45
CA ARG A 178 21.09 9.50 -6.05
C ARG A 178 21.68 10.08 -7.33
N ALA A 179 20.89 10.82 -8.09
CA ALA A 179 21.30 11.43 -9.35
C ALA A 179 22.12 12.72 -9.15
N ASP A 180 21.85 13.47 -8.07
CA ASP A 180 22.48 14.77 -7.80
C ASP A 180 22.91 14.92 -6.33
N GLU A 181 24.23 14.99 -6.11
CA GLU A 181 24.83 15.16 -4.79
C GLU A 181 24.56 16.57 -4.20
N ALA A 182 24.41 17.60 -5.03
CA ALA A 182 24.05 18.94 -4.57
C ALA A 182 22.61 18.95 -4.04
N PHE A 183 21.68 18.37 -4.81
CA PHE A 183 20.30 18.15 -4.34
C PHE A 183 20.26 17.38 -3.02
N ALA A 184 21.03 16.28 -2.90
CA ALA A 184 21.09 15.50 -1.66
C ALA A 184 21.62 16.30 -0.46
N LYS A 185 22.54 17.26 -0.67
CA LYS A 185 23.06 18.14 0.37
C LYS A 185 22.06 19.23 0.77
N GLU A 186 21.35 19.79 -0.20
CA GLU A 186 20.34 20.84 0.02
C GLU A 186 19.05 20.26 0.64
N HIS A 187 18.69 19.03 0.28
CA HIS A 187 17.52 18.31 0.75
C HIS A 187 17.91 17.02 1.46
N PRO A 188 18.54 17.06 2.64
CA PRO A 188 19.09 15.88 3.30
C PRO A 188 18.04 14.89 3.83
N ARG A 189 16.76 15.27 3.83
CA ARG A 189 15.65 14.43 4.28
C ARG A 189 14.39 14.71 3.47
N TYR A 190 13.66 13.65 3.15
CA TYR A 190 12.31 13.74 2.61
C TYR A 190 11.30 14.05 3.71
N GLN A 191 10.56 15.17 3.56
CA GLN A 191 9.31 15.50 4.26
C GLN A 191 9.15 14.92 5.68
N THR A 192 10.11 15.17 6.58
CA THR A 192 10.21 14.45 7.86
C THR A 192 8.97 14.62 8.74
N ARG A 193 8.37 15.82 8.73
CA ARG A 193 7.15 16.12 9.48
C ARG A 193 5.94 15.35 8.95
N LEU A 194 5.68 15.42 7.63
CA LEU A 194 4.60 14.66 6.98
C LEU A 194 4.77 13.16 7.24
N HIS A 195 6.00 12.66 7.18
CA HIS A 195 6.31 11.26 7.48
C HIS A 195 5.93 10.91 8.92
N ALA A 196 6.44 11.63 9.92
CA ALA A 196 6.16 11.35 11.32
C ALA A 196 4.66 11.45 11.66
N GLU A 197 4.00 12.53 11.23
CA GLU A 197 2.57 12.75 11.49
C GLU A 197 1.71 11.63 10.88
N SER A 198 1.97 11.26 9.63
CA SER A 198 1.19 10.22 8.95
C SER A 198 1.42 8.84 9.56
N THR A 199 2.67 8.50 9.94
CA THR A 199 2.99 7.22 10.60
C THR A 199 2.31 7.10 11.96
N ILE A 200 2.32 8.18 12.76
CA ILE A 200 1.64 8.19 14.06
C ILE A 200 0.12 8.06 13.86
N ALA A 201 -0.46 8.85 12.96
CA ALA A 201 -1.91 8.86 12.73
C ALA A 201 -2.41 7.50 12.22
N VAL A 202 -1.71 6.90 11.25
CA VAL A 202 -2.11 5.59 10.70
C VAL A 202 -1.93 4.48 11.73
N GLY A 203 -0.85 4.50 12.53
CA GLY A 203 -0.65 3.54 13.60
C GLY A 203 -1.75 3.60 14.67
N GLN A 204 -2.17 4.81 15.06
CA GLN A 204 -3.26 5.01 16.00
C GLN A 204 -4.61 4.55 15.46
N LEU A 205 -4.96 4.93 14.23
CA LEU A 205 -6.24 4.55 13.63
C LEU A 205 -6.28 3.07 13.28
N HIS A 206 -5.18 2.51 12.79
CA HIS A 206 -5.07 1.07 12.53
C HIS A 206 -5.23 0.30 13.85
N GLY A 207 -4.48 0.60 14.91
CA GLY A 207 -4.63 -0.13 16.19
C GLY A 207 -6.01 0.02 16.85
N LEU A 208 -6.78 1.06 16.51
CA LEU A 208 -8.16 1.23 16.99
C LEU A 208 -9.20 0.46 16.16
N LEU A 209 -8.91 0.21 14.89
CA LEU A 209 -9.87 -0.32 13.90
C LEU A 209 -9.39 -1.61 13.24
N GLU A 210 -8.26 -2.17 13.69
CA GLU A 210 -7.61 -3.34 13.12
C GLU A 210 -8.60 -4.48 12.92
N VAL A 211 -8.36 -5.30 11.89
CA VAL A 211 -9.13 -6.52 11.70
C VAL A 211 -8.97 -7.37 12.96
N PRO A 212 -10.03 -7.65 13.72
CA PRO A 212 -9.87 -8.43 14.95
C PRO A 212 -9.40 -9.86 14.61
N LEU A 213 -8.44 -10.37 15.38
CA LEU A 213 -8.04 -11.77 15.29
C LEU A 213 -9.22 -12.68 15.65
N GLN A 214 -9.79 -13.32 14.64
CA GLN A 214 -10.90 -14.25 14.81
C GLN A 214 -10.39 -15.63 15.28
N PRO A 215 -11.11 -16.34 16.16
CA PRO A 215 -10.84 -17.74 16.40
C PRO A 215 -10.99 -18.56 15.11
N LEU A 216 -9.98 -19.34 14.76
CA LEU A 216 -10.02 -20.21 13.58
C LEU A 216 -11.19 -21.19 13.67
N ARG A 217 -12.04 -21.18 12.64
CA ARG A 217 -13.16 -22.10 12.48
C ARG A 217 -12.73 -23.23 11.56
N ARG A 218 -13.00 -24.47 11.97
CA ARG A 218 -12.75 -25.64 11.12
C ARG A 218 -13.75 -25.68 9.99
N TRP A 219 -13.26 -25.97 8.78
CA TRP A 219 -14.12 -26.16 7.62
C TRP A 219 -15.26 -27.14 7.92
N SER A 220 -16.49 -26.67 7.76
CA SER A 220 -17.68 -27.42 8.20
C SER A 220 -18.37 -28.18 7.06
N GLN A 221 -18.09 -27.83 5.80
CA GLN A 221 -18.80 -28.40 4.65
C GLN A 221 -18.29 -29.80 4.28
N PRO A 222 -19.15 -30.69 3.75
CA PRO A 222 -18.78 -32.07 3.43
C PRO A 222 -17.65 -32.23 2.42
N ARG A 223 -17.47 -31.23 1.54
CA ARG A 223 -16.40 -31.19 0.55
C ARG A 223 -15.46 -30.03 0.89
N PRO A 224 -14.14 -30.26 1.04
CA PRO A 224 -13.18 -29.17 1.17
C PRO A 224 -13.20 -28.30 -0.09
N PRO A 225 -12.87 -26.99 0.03
CA PRO A 225 -12.78 -26.13 -1.13
C PRO A 225 -11.67 -26.62 -2.05
N ALA A 226 -11.91 -26.63 -3.36
CA ALA A 226 -10.86 -26.91 -4.33
C ALA A 226 -9.97 -25.67 -4.48
N VAL A 227 -8.69 -25.78 -4.07
CA VAL A 227 -7.74 -24.67 -4.06
C VAL A 227 -6.54 -24.98 -4.95
N GLU A 228 -6.14 -23.99 -5.74
CA GLU A 228 -4.83 -23.93 -6.40
C GLU A 228 -3.92 -22.94 -5.67
N ILE A 229 -2.72 -23.37 -5.31
CA ILE A 229 -1.70 -22.52 -4.68
C ILE A 229 -0.71 -22.09 -5.76
N HIS A 230 -0.49 -20.80 -5.90
CA HIS A 230 0.42 -20.22 -6.88
C HIS A 230 1.52 -19.39 -6.20
N SER A 231 2.73 -19.49 -6.74
CA SER A 231 3.85 -18.63 -6.36
C SER A 231 4.61 -18.16 -7.59
N LEU A 232 5.19 -16.96 -7.52
CA LEU A 232 6.15 -16.45 -8.50
C LEU A 232 7.53 -16.35 -7.87
N CYS A 233 8.47 -17.17 -8.33
CA CYS A 233 9.85 -17.17 -7.85
C CYS A 233 10.80 -16.94 -9.04
N HIS A 234 10.99 -15.69 -9.45
CA HIS A 234 11.90 -15.32 -10.52
C HIS A 234 13.18 -14.68 -9.95
N TYR A 235 14.29 -15.43 -9.96
CA TYR A 235 15.60 -14.97 -9.49
C TYR A 235 16.67 -15.31 -10.54
N PRO A 236 16.93 -14.40 -11.50
CA PRO A 236 17.92 -14.64 -12.55
C PRO A 236 19.33 -14.78 -11.95
N GLY A 237 20.13 -15.71 -12.49
CA GLY A 237 21.44 -16.07 -11.93
C GLY A 237 21.44 -17.29 -10.99
N ALA A 238 20.28 -17.92 -10.78
CA ALA A 238 20.13 -19.17 -10.02
C ALA A 238 20.91 -20.38 -10.58
N GLU A 239 21.24 -20.35 -11.87
CA GLU A 239 21.72 -21.50 -12.63
C GLU A 239 23.25 -21.57 -12.74
N ASP A 240 23.95 -20.45 -12.52
CA ASP A 240 25.41 -20.34 -12.62
C ASP A 240 26.03 -20.24 -11.21
N ALA A 241 26.26 -21.40 -10.60
CA ALA A 241 26.82 -21.56 -9.26
C ALA A 241 28.25 -21.02 -9.13
N ALA A 242 28.48 -20.10 -8.17
CA ALA A 242 29.70 -20.00 -7.35
C ALA A 242 29.63 -18.92 -6.26
N THR A 243 28.78 -17.89 -6.39
CA THR A 243 28.62 -16.83 -5.39
C THR A 243 27.15 -16.56 -5.12
N ALA A 244 26.62 -17.23 -4.08
CA ALA A 244 25.23 -17.21 -3.61
C ALA A 244 24.18 -17.60 -4.67
N PRO A 245 23.86 -18.89 -4.86
CA PRO A 245 22.77 -19.28 -5.75
C PRO A 245 21.45 -18.69 -5.25
N ALA A 246 20.44 -18.65 -6.11
CA ALA A 246 19.05 -18.37 -5.75
C ALA A 246 18.54 -19.33 -4.66
N ALA A 247 18.88 -19.01 -3.41
CA ALA A 247 18.68 -19.87 -2.26
C ALA A 247 17.23 -19.81 -1.77
N LEU A 248 16.54 -18.70 -2.03
CA LEU A 248 15.16 -18.52 -1.58
C LEU A 248 14.19 -19.56 -2.20
N PRO A 249 14.15 -19.79 -3.53
CA PRO A 249 13.33 -20.87 -4.09
C PRO A 249 13.66 -22.26 -3.54
N GLN A 250 14.92 -22.52 -3.16
CA GLN A 250 15.33 -23.80 -2.57
C GLN A 250 14.76 -24.00 -1.16
N LEU A 251 14.39 -22.92 -0.46
CA LEU A 251 13.77 -22.94 0.85
C LEU A 251 12.23 -22.92 0.75
N SER A 252 11.66 -21.98 0.00
CA SER A 252 10.21 -21.73 -0.03
C SER A 252 9.43 -22.72 -0.89
N VAL A 253 9.94 -23.09 -2.08
CA VAL A 253 9.21 -24.01 -2.97
C VAL A 253 8.95 -25.37 -2.32
N PRO A 254 9.91 -26.02 -1.62
CA PRO A 254 9.62 -27.24 -0.87
C PRO A 254 8.58 -27.04 0.23
N ASN A 255 8.60 -25.91 0.94
CA ASN A 255 7.61 -25.56 1.95
C ASN A 255 6.20 -25.48 1.34
N HIS A 256 6.04 -24.73 0.24
CA HIS A 256 4.75 -24.56 -0.44
C HIS A 256 4.22 -25.90 -0.97
N ARG A 257 5.09 -26.71 -1.60
CA ARG A 257 4.72 -28.04 -2.10
C ARG A 257 4.29 -28.98 -0.98
N ALA A 258 4.99 -28.97 0.16
CA ALA A 258 4.63 -29.81 1.29
C ALA A 258 3.27 -29.42 1.88
N TYR A 259 3.00 -28.11 2.02
CA TYR A 259 1.69 -27.63 2.49
C TYR A 259 0.58 -28.01 1.51
N ALA A 260 0.79 -27.75 0.22
CA ALA A 260 -0.15 -28.10 -0.83
C ALA A 260 -0.46 -29.61 -0.84
N ALA A 261 0.57 -30.46 -0.76
CA ALA A 261 0.41 -31.91 -0.73
C ALA A 261 -0.34 -32.39 0.51
N MET A 262 -0.06 -31.81 1.69
CA MET A 262 -0.73 -32.16 2.94
C MET A 262 -2.24 -31.88 2.90
N HIS A 263 -2.64 -30.81 2.22
CA HIS A 263 -4.05 -30.40 2.11
C HIS A 263 -4.72 -30.80 0.79
N GLY A 264 -4.05 -31.58 -0.06
CA GLY A 264 -4.60 -32.04 -1.33
C GLY A 264 -4.83 -30.93 -2.36
N HIS A 265 -4.06 -29.84 -2.29
CA HIS A 265 -4.11 -28.72 -3.22
C HIS A 265 -3.10 -28.89 -4.35
N ARG A 266 -3.43 -28.37 -5.54
CA ARG A 266 -2.46 -28.27 -6.64
C ARG A 266 -1.54 -27.08 -6.39
N TYR A 267 -0.24 -27.27 -6.55
CA TYR A 267 0.75 -26.20 -6.49
C TYR A 267 1.29 -25.86 -7.88
N VAL A 268 1.30 -24.57 -8.23
CA VAL A 268 1.78 -24.05 -9.51
C VAL A 268 2.87 -23.02 -9.25
N LEU A 269 4.09 -23.37 -9.63
CA LEU A 269 5.25 -22.47 -9.56
C LEU A 269 5.42 -21.74 -10.89
N HIS A 270 5.42 -20.42 -10.84
CA HIS A 270 5.77 -19.56 -11.96
C HIS A 270 7.23 -19.11 -11.82
N THR A 271 8.01 -19.25 -12.89
CA THR A 271 9.43 -18.83 -12.95
C THR A 271 9.69 -17.82 -14.06
N GLU A 272 8.70 -17.56 -14.92
CA GLU A 272 8.78 -16.65 -16.05
C GLU A 272 7.98 -15.37 -15.79
N LEU A 273 8.54 -14.24 -16.20
CA LEU A 273 7.85 -12.95 -16.20
C LEU A 273 7.17 -12.76 -17.55
N LEU A 274 5.84 -12.60 -17.55
CA LEU A 274 5.07 -12.35 -18.77
C LEU A 274 5.31 -10.98 -19.37
N GLN A 275 5.74 -10.04 -18.53
CA GLN A 275 6.08 -8.67 -18.89
C GLN A 275 7.48 -8.42 -18.33
N PRO A 276 8.55 -8.83 -19.04
CA PRO A 276 9.93 -8.75 -18.54
C PRO A 276 10.40 -7.31 -18.31
N ASP A 277 9.73 -6.34 -18.93
CA ASP A 277 9.99 -4.90 -18.76
C ASP A 277 9.33 -4.32 -17.50
N LEU A 278 8.40 -5.05 -16.87
CA LEU A 278 7.83 -4.67 -15.59
C LEU A 278 8.56 -5.35 -14.43
N GLU A 279 8.60 -4.69 -13.30
CA GLU A 279 9.15 -5.27 -12.09
C GLU A 279 8.36 -6.53 -11.67
N PRO A 280 9.03 -7.56 -11.12
CA PRO A 280 8.42 -8.86 -10.86
C PRO A 280 7.15 -8.82 -10.00
N GLN A 281 7.01 -7.86 -9.08
CA GLN A 281 5.83 -7.71 -8.24
C GLN A 281 4.53 -7.49 -9.04
N TYR A 282 4.61 -6.86 -10.21
CA TYR A 282 3.44 -6.61 -11.06
C TYR A 282 3.04 -7.83 -11.88
N ALA A 283 3.99 -8.74 -12.14
CA ALA A 283 3.72 -9.95 -12.92
C ALA A 283 2.69 -10.88 -12.24
N LYS A 284 2.55 -10.82 -10.91
CA LYS A 284 1.54 -11.62 -10.20
C LYS A 284 0.11 -11.27 -10.64
N ILE A 285 -0.16 -10.01 -11.00
CA ILE A 285 -1.48 -9.58 -11.46
C ILE A 285 -1.85 -10.33 -12.75
N SER A 286 -1.02 -10.23 -13.80
CA SER A 286 -1.28 -10.91 -15.08
C SER A 286 -1.26 -12.45 -14.94
N LEU A 287 -0.41 -13.00 -14.07
CA LEU A 287 -0.38 -14.44 -13.80
C LEU A 287 -1.67 -14.93 -13.15
N MET A 288 -2.21 -14.18 -12.19
CA MET A 288 -3.48 -14.52 -11.55
C MET A 288 -4.67 -14.29 -12.49
N SER A 289 -4.64 -13.26 -13.35
CA SER A 289 -5.61 -13.09 -14.43
C SER A 289 -5.66 -14.32 -15.35
N ARG A 290 -4.50 -14.89 -15.70
CA ARG A 290 -4.42 -16.16 -16.46
C ARG A 290 -4.95 -17.36 -15.66
N ALA A 291 -4.61 -17.46 -14.38
CA ALA A 291 -5.07 -18.56 -13.53
C ALA A 291 -6.59 -18.53 -13.34
N LEU A 292 -7.20 -17.35 -13.17
CA LEU A 292 -8.64 -17.16 -13.12
C LEU A 292 -9.35 -17.63 -14.40
N ARG A 293 -8.73 -17.42 -15.57
CA ARG A 293 -9.25 -17.83 -16.90
C ARG A 293 -8.96 -19.30 -17.24
N SER A 294 -8.21 -20.01 -16.40
CA SER A 294 -7.86 -21.40 -16.67
C SER A 294 -9.03 -22.35 -16.43
N GLU A 295 -9.13 -23.41 -17.24
CA GLU A 295 -10.17 -24.45 -17.17
C GLU A 295 -9.97 -25.46 -16.03
N THR A 296 -9.35 -25.03 -14.92
CA THR A 296 -9.12 -25.87 -13.74
C THR A 296 -10.38 -25.99 -12.88
N THR A 297 -10.56 -27.13 -12.21
CA THR A 297 -11.70 -27.39 -11.32
C THR A 297 -11.59 -26.71 -9.95
N ALA A 298 -10.59 -25.84 -9.75
CA ALA A 298 -10.44 -25.09 -8.52
C ALA A 298 -11.56 -24.05 -8.36
N ASP A 299 -12.02 -23.86 -7.12
CA ASP A 299 -12.94 -22.81 -6.73
C ASP A 299 -12.19 -21.55 -6.27
N TRP A 300 -10.96 -21.75 -5.76
CA TRP A 300 -10.12 -20.72 -5.15
C TRP A 300 -8.69 -20.81 -5.61
N ILE A 301 -8.04 -19.65 -5.64
CA ILE A 301 -6.61 -19.47 -5.83
C ILE A 301 -6.06 -18.88 -4.53
N LEU A 302 -5.00 -19.49 -3.99
CA LEU A 302 -4.14 -18.86 -2.99
C LEU A 302 -2.87 -18.42 -3.71
N PHE A 303 -2.59 -17.13 -3.70
CA PHE A 303 -1.28 -16.63 -4.10
C PHE A 303 -0.39 -16.46 -2.87
N ILE A 304 0.86 -16.90 -2.96
CA ILE A 304 1.89 -16.73 -1.91
C ILE A 304 3.23 -16.36 -2.55
N ASP A 305 3.79 -15.23 -2.12
CA ASP A 305 5.09 -14.72 -2.54
C ASP A 305 6.23 -15.70 -2.20
N CYS A 306 7.34 -15.61 -2.94
CA CYS A 306 8.45 -16.56 -2.78
C CYS A 306 9.17 -16.44 -1.42
N ASP A 307 9.01 -15.31 -0.74
CA ASP A 307 9.56 -14.99 0.57
C ASP A 307 8.51 -15.07 1.70
N ALA A 308 7.36 -15.71 1.44
CA ALA A 308 6.41 -16.12 2.48
C ALA A 308 6.48 -17.64 2.69
N PHE A 309 6.28 -18.11 3.93
CA PHE A 309 6.38 -19.52 4.28
C PHE A 309 5.19 -19.96 5.12
N PHE A 310 4.59 -21.10 4.78
CA PHE A 310 3.66 -21.77 5.68
C PHE A 310 4.40 -22.24 6.94
N THR A 311 3.87 -21.90 8.11
CA THR A 311 4.48 -22.22 9.41
C THR A 311 3.54 -22.99 10.34
N ASN A 312 2.23 -22.98 10.07
CA ASN A 312 1.26 -23.84 10.75
C ASN A 312 0.50 -24.69 9.72
N PHE A 313 0.96 -25.93 9.54
CA PHE A 313 0.38 -26.87 8.58
C PHE A 313 -0.94 -27.47 9.06
N SER A 314 -1.27 -27.32 10.35
CA SER A 314 -2.53 -27.82 10.91
C SER A 314 -3.75 -26.98 10.50
N VAL A 315 -3.54 -25.79 9.93
CA VAL A 315 -4.60 -24.89 9.45
C VAL A 315 -4.74 -25.04 7.94
N ALA A 316 -5.91 -25.49 7.50
CA ALA A 316 -6.22 -25.61 6.07
C ALA A 316 -6.69 -24.27 5.50
N VAL A 317 -6.56 -24.07 4.19
CA VAL A 317 -7.15 -22.91 3.50
C VAL A 317 -8.67 -22.85 3.73
N GLY A 318 -9.35 -23.99 3.78
CA GLY A 318 -10.77 -24.06 4.12
C GLY A 318 -11.09 -23.47 5.49
N ASP A 319 -10.21 -23.63 6.49
CA ASP A 319 -10.44 -23.05 7.81
C ASP A 319 -10.39 -21.51 7.77
N LEU A 320 -9.50 -20.94 6.95
CA LEU A 320 -9.44 -19.50 6.71
C LEU A 320 -10.70 -18.99 6.01
N LEU A 321 -11.18 -19.72 5.01
CA LEU A 321 -12.43 -19.41 4.32
C LEU A 321 -13.62 -19.47 5.29
N GLU A 322 -13.76 -20.53 6.08
CA GLU A 322 -14.83 -20.65 7.10
C GLU A 322 -14.78 -19.51 8.13
N THR A 323 -13.57 -19.04 8.47
CA THR A 323 -13.37 -17.99 9.48
C THR A 323 -13.78 -16.60 8.97
N TYR A 324 -13.48 -16.27 7.70
CA TYR A 324 -13.64 -14.91 7.16
C TYR A 324 -14.72 -14.78 6.07
N GLN A 325 -15.24 -15.90 5.56
CA GLN A 325 -16.32 -15.95 4.57
C GLN A 325 -17.68 -16.21 5.25
N GLU A 326 -18.05 -15.39 6.24
CA GLU A 326 -19.39 -15.49 6.83
C GLU A 326 -20.50 -15.14 5.81
N ALA A 327 -20.17 -14.43 4.72
CA ALA A 327 -21.05 -14.17 3.59
C ALA A 327 -20.55 -14.91 2.34
N ALA A 328 -21.45 -15.64 1.65
CA ALA A 328 -21.17 -16.33 0.38
C ALA A 328 -20.69 -15.41 -0.77
N GLU A 329 -20.70 -14.11 -0.55
CA GLU A 329 -20.35 -13.05 -1.48
C GLU A 329 -18.85 -12.67 -1.47
N LYS A 330 -18.03 -13.16 -0.52
CA LYS A 330 -16.59 -12.84 -0.52
C LYS A 330 -15.87 -13.55 -1.67
N HIS A 331 -15.02 -12.78 -2.35
CA HIS A 331 -14.24 -13.19 -3.51
C HIS A 331 -12.75 -12.88 -3.35
N PHE A 332 -12.36 -11.87 -2.57
CA PHE A 332 -10.97 -11.51 -2.33
C PHE A 332 -10.68 -11.34 -0.84
N LEU A 333 -9.78 -12.17 -0.31
CA LEU A 333 -9.33 -12.13 1.08
C LEU A 333 -7.85 -11.76 1.10
N VAL A 334 -7.51 -10.69 1.80
CA VAL A 334 -6.14 -10.17 1.87
C VAL A 334 -5.87 -9.65 3.28
N ALA A 335 -4.62 -9.72 3.73
CA ALA A 335 -4.28 -9.20 5.04
C ALA A 335 -4.25 -7.67 5.03
N GLU A 336 -4.83 -7.06 6.07
CA GLU A 336 -4.70 -5.63 6.33
C GLU A 336 -3.50 -5.36 7.25
N ASP A 337 -2.77 -4.29 6.99
CA ASP A 337 -1.71 -3.77 7.86
C ASP A 337 -1.77 -2.21 7.88
N PRO A 338 -0.90 -1.51 8.65
CA PRO A 338 -0.91 -0.05 8.67
C PRO A 338 -0.63 0.61 7.31
N GLY A 339 -0.01 -0.09 6.36
CA GLY A 339 0.19 0.35 4.97
C GLY A 339 -1.05 0.18 4.08
N GLY A 340 -2.10 -0.46 4.56
CA GLY A 340 -3.32 -0.73 3.80
C GLY A 340 -3.56 -2.23 3.70
N ILE A 341 -2.88 -2.89 2.76
CA ILE A 341 -2.98 -4.33 2.57
C ILE A 341 -1.62 -4.88 2.13
N ASN A 342 -1.36 -6.14 2.41
CA ASN A 342 -0.22 -6.85 1.83
C ASN A 342 -0.68 -7.98 0.91
N THR A 343 -0.35 -7.85 -0.37
CA THR A 343 -0.71 -8.78 -1.45
C THR A 343 0.36 -9.85 -1.70
N GLY A 344 1.30 -10.01 -0.78
CA GLY A 344 2.22 -11.14 -0.80
C GLY A 344 1.55 -12.46 -0.48
N VAL A 345 0.42 -12.41 0.23
CA VAL A 345 -0.48 -13.57 0.35
C VAL A 345 -1.92 -13.11 0.26
N PHE A 346 -2.70 -13.74 -0.63
CA PHE A 346 -4.14 -13.52 -0.73
C PHE A 346 -4.87 -14.76 -1.22
N LEU A 347 -6.17 -14.79 -0.94
CA LEU A 347 -7.11 -15.78 -1.44
C LEU A 347 -8.08 -15.11 -2.41
N LEU A 348 -8.31 -15.75 -3.55
CA LEU A 348 -9.12 -15.23 -4.63
C LEU A 348 -10.04 -16.32 -5.16
N ARG A 349 -11.35 -16.10 -5.10
CA ARG A 349 -12.34 -17.03 -5.63
C ARG A 349 -12.36 -16.94 -7.16
N LYS A 350 -12.42 -18.06 -7.87
CA LYS A 350 -12.58 -18.07 -9.33
C LYS A 350 -14.02 -17.69 -9.71
N THR A 351 -14.24 -16.40 -9.97
CA THR A 351 -15.55 -15.85 -10.37
C THR A 351 -15.38 -14.75 -11.41
N GLN A 352 -16.46 -14.39 -12.10
CA GLN A 352 -16.46 -13.23 -13.01
C GLN A 352 -16.11 -11.93 -12.28
N TRP A 353 -16.57 -11.76 -11.04
CA TRP A 353 -16.21 -10.59 -10.24
C TRP A 353 -14.69 -10.48 -10.05
N SER A 354 -14.02 -11.59 -9.75
CA SER A 354 -12.57 -11.62 -9.56
C SER A 354 -11.81 -11.32 -10.84
N LEU A 355 -12.30 -11.81 -11.98
CA LEU A 355 -11.75 -11.47 -13.30
C LEU A 355 -11.87 -9.98 -13.57
N ASP A 356 -13.07 -9.42 -13.41
CA ASP A 356 -13.31 -7.99 -13.65
C ASP A 356 -12.51 -7.11 -12.67
N PHE A 357 -12.33 -7.57 -11.42
CA PHE A 357 -11.52 -6.88 -10.42
C PHE A 357 -10.04 -6.84 -10.83
N PHE A 358 -9.45 -7.97 -11.23
CA PHE A 358 -8.06 -8.02 -11.68
C PHE A 358 -7.85 -7.25 -12.99
N ASP A 359 -8.80 -7.31 -13.93
CA ASP A 359 -8.74 -6.53 -15.17
C ASP A 359 -8.71 -5.01 -14.86
N ARG A 360 -9.47 -4.54 -13.86
CA ARG A 360 -9.40 -3.14 -13.40
C ARG A 360 -8.11 -2.80 -12.69
N VAL A 361 -7.62 -3.69 -11.82
CA VAL A 361 -6.32 -3.51 -11.14
C VAL A 361 -5.20 -3.37 -12.18
N GLU A 362 -5.14 -4.25 -13.17
CA GLU A 362 -4.12 -4.25 -14.23
C GLU A 362 -4.14 -2.97 -15.09
N GLN A 363 -5.33 -2.44 -15.36
CA GLN A 363 -5.56 -1.18 -16.08
C GLN A 363 -5.35 0.08 -15.22
N GLY A 364 -5.22 -0.08 -13.89
CA GLY A 364 -5.08 1.03 -12.95
C GLY A 364 -3.76 1.77 -13.08
N MET A 365 -3.80 3.08 -12.83
CA MET A 365 -2.63 3.98 -12.94
C MET A 365 -1.80 4.07 -11.65
N PHE A 366 -2.31 3.54 -10.53
CA PHE A 366 -1.75 3.71 -9.18
C PHE A 366 -0.63 2.70 -8.87
N ARG A 367 0.42 2.68 -9.71
CA ARG A 367 1.65 1.88 -9.50
C ARG A 367 2.64 2.62 -8.59
N MET A 368 2.23 2.91 -7.36
CA MET A 368 2.96 3.83 -6.45
C MET A 368 3.82 3.12 -5.42
N ALA A 369 3.28 2.08 -4.80
CA ALA A 369 3.89 1.28 -3.75
C ALA A 369 3.64 -0.19 -4.06
N TRP A 370 4.43 -0.70 -5.00
CA TRP A 370 4.28 -2.04 -5.58
C TRP A 370 2.84 -2.30 -6.09
N ASP A 371 2.48 -3.56 -6.30
CA ASP A 371 1.14 -3.97 -6.71
C ASP A 371 0.07 -3.68 -5.64
N GLN A 372 0.45 -3.66 -4.35
CA GLN A 372 -0.43 -3.40 -3.21
C GLN A 372 -1.26 -2.12 -3.38
N SER A 373 -0.62 -1.03 -3.82
CA SER A 373 -1.30 0.25 -4.05
C SER A 373 -2.37 0.20 -5.14
N MET A 374 -2.20 -0.67 -6.15
CA MET A 374 -3.19 -0.87 -7.22
C MET A 374 -4.43 -1.58 -6.69
N PHE A 375 -4.23 -2.65 -5.92
CA PHE A 375 -5.32 -3.38 -5.26
C PHE A 375 -6.05 -2.50 -4.23
N LEU A 376 -5.29 -1.78 -3.40
CA LEU A 376 -5.86 -0.91 -2.38
C LEU A 376 -6.74 0.17 -3.01
N TRP A 377 -6.27 0.84 -4.07
CA TRP A 377 -7.08 1.82 -4.78
C TRP A 377 -8.38 1.22 -5.30
N GLU A 378 -8.34 0.06 -5.98
CA GLU A 378 -9.55 -0.57 -6.53
C GLU A 378 -10.54 -1.00 -5.43
N ILE A 379 -10.07 -1.36 -4.24
CA ILE A 379 -10.93 -1.67 -3.08
C ILE A 379 -11.58 -0.40 -2.53
N LEU A 380 -10.83 0.70 -2.43
CA LEU A 380 -11.28 1.91 -1.74
C LEU A 380 -12.13 2.82 -2.64
N ARG A 381 -11.81 2.92 -3.94
CA ARG A 381 -12.29 3.99 -4.83
C ARG A 381 -13.82 4.10 -4.97
N GLY A 382 -14.55 3.02 -4.69
CA GLY A 382 -16.01 2.99 -4.83
C GLY A 382 -16.75 3.88 -3.83
N SER A 383 -16.29 3.94 -2.58
CA SER A 383 -16.99 4.66 -1.50
C SER A 383 -16.07 5.57 -0.67
N LEU A 384 -14.75 5.61 -0.90
CA LEU A 384 -13.79 6.37 -0.10
C LEU A 384 -14.10 7.87 0.01
N LEU A 385 -14.65 8.48 -1.04
CA LEU A 385 -14.93 9.93 -1.10
C LEU A 385 -16.43 10.25 -1.08
N ASP A 386 -17.29 9.23 -0.96
CA ASP A 386 -18.70 9.40 -0.62
C ASP A 386 -18.81 9.61 0.89
N THR A 387 -19.28 10.77 1.34
CA THR A 387 -19.31 11.16 2.75
C THR A 387 -20.67 10.94 3.42
N SER A 388 -21.62 10.31 2.72
CA SER A 388 -22.97 10.05 3.25
C SER A 388 -22.99 9.15 4.49
N GLU A 389 -22.14 8.12 4.51
CA GLU A 389 -21.96 7.15 5.59
C GLU A 389 -20.45 7.00 5.91
N ASP A 390 -20.07 6.28 6.98
CA ASP A 390 -18.66 5.88 7.16
C ASP A 390 -18.27 4.81 6.13
N PHE A 391 -16.98 4.72 5.81
CA PHE A 391 -16.47 3.80 4.80
C PHE A 391 -16.77 2.35 5.18
N GLN A 392 -17.34 1.62 4.22
CA GLN A 392 -17.56 0.19 4.29
C GLN A 392 -16.74 -0.49 3.20
N LEU A 393 -16.07 -1.59 3.55
CA LEU A 393 -15.41 -2.44 2.56
C LEU A 393 -16.44 -2.97 1.55
N PRO A 394 -16.06 -3.11 0.26
CA PRO A 394 -16.89 -3.82 -0.70
C PRO A 394 -17.30 -5.18 -0.16
N LYS A 395 -18.57 -5.55 -0.38
CA LYS A 395 -19.13 -6.80 0.16
C LYS A 395 -18.37 -8.04 -0.33
N GLU A 396 -17.66 -7.93 -1.45
CA GLU A 396 -16.84 -8.97 -2.08
C GLU A 396 -15.43 -9.09 -1.48
N VAL A 397 -14.98 -8.11 -0.70
CA VAL A 397 -13.63 -8.07 -0.12
C VAL A 397 -13.71 -8.35 1.37
N ALA A 398 -12.79 -9.15 1.88
CA ALA A 398 -12.59 -9.35 3.31
C ALA A 398 -11.13 -9.06 3.66
N PHE A 399 -10.96 -8.20 4.65
CA PHE A 399 -9.66 -8.02 5.28
C PHE A 399 -9.47 -9.12 6.35
N VAL A 400 -8.26 -9.67 6.39
CA VAL A 400 -7.85 -10.77 7.25
C VAL A 400 -6.79 -10.27 8.23
N HIS A 401 -6.83 -10.73 9.48
CA HIS A 401 -5.76 -10.40 10.44
C HIS A 401 -4.44 -11.06 10.00
N GLN A 402 -3.33 -10.34 10.11
CA GLN A 402 -2.01 -10.78 9.62
C GLN A 402 -1.56 -12.15 10.16
N ALA A 403 -1.84 -12.48 11.43
CA ALA A 403 -1.58 -13.81 12.02
C ALA A 403 -2.07 -15.00 11.16
N HIS A 404 -3.15 -14.82 10.39
CA HIS A 404 -3.78 -15.89 9.62
C HIS A 404 -3.29 -15.99 8.17
N LEU A 405 -2.66 -14.95 7.62
CA LEU A 405 -2.35 -14.92 6.19
C LEU A 405 -1.00 -14.28 5.87
N ASN A 406 -0.51 -13.34 6.68
CA ASN A 406 0.56 -12.45 6.27
C ASN A 406 1.31 -11.78 7.44
N ALA A 407 1.77 -12.57 8.41
CA ALA A 407 2.47 -12.05 9.59
C ALA A 407 3.94 -11.76 9.28
N PHE A 408 4.42 -10.57 9.67
CA PHE A 408 5.75 -10.10 9.27
C PHE A 408 6.84 -10.57 10.23
N VAL A 409 8.07 -10.62 9.72
CA VAL A 409 9.27 -10.74 10.55
C VAL A 409 9.85 -9.37 10.88
N PRO A 410 10.61 -9.24 11.98
CA PRO A 410 11.45 -8.05 12.19
C PRO A 410 12.55 -7.97 11.11
N PRO A 411 12.99 -6.76 10.72
CA PRO A 411 12.57 -5.47 11.26
C PRO A 411 11.23 -4.95 10.68
N ALA A 412 10.71 -5.54 9.60
CA ALA A 412 9.54 -5.03 8.90
C ALA A 412 8.28 -4.92 9.79
N SER A 413 8.02 -5.89 10.67
CA SER A 413 6.95 -5.79 11.67
C SER A 413 7.05 -4.50 12.50
N ARG A 414 8.26 -4.09 12.90
CA ARG A 414 8.51 -2.92 13.73
C ARG A 414 8.49 -1.63 12.94
N ASP A 415 9.16 -1.63 11.79
CA ASP A 415 9.29 -0.45 10.92
C ASP A 415 7.95 -0.01 10.36
N TRP A 416 7.06 -0.97 10.07
CA TRP A 416 5.72 -0.71 9.56
C TRP A 416 4.65 -0.70 10.66
N ASN A 417 5.02 -0.90 11.93
CA ASN A 417 4.09 -1.07 13.04
C ASN A 417 3.01 -2.16 12.76
N ALA A 418 3.41 -3.18 12.00
CA ALA A 418 2.59 -4.29 11.58
C ALA A 418 2.70 -5.44 12.59
N TYR A 419 1.79 -6.41 12.48
CA TYR A 419 1.79 -7.55 13.36
C TYR A 419 3.03 -8.44 13.13
N GLU A 420 3.81 -8.66 14.19
CA GLU A 420 4.99 -9.53 14.19
C GLU A 420 4.57 -10.98 14.38
N TRP A 421 5.01 -11.85 13.48
CA TRP A 421 4.76 -13.29 13.52
C TRP A 421 5.07 -13.90 14.89
N GLN A 422 4.16 -14.75 15.35
CA GLN A 422 4.25 -15.54 16.57
C GLN A 422 4.15 -17.04 16.24
N PRO A 423 4.75 -17.92 17.06
CA PRO A 423 4.54 -19.36 16.94
C PRO A 423 3.04 -19.72 16.96
N GLY A 424 2.59 -20.43 15.93
CA GLY A 424 1.18 -20.81 15.74
C GLY A 424 0.47 -20.04 14.63
N ASP A 425 1.03 -18.90 14.20
CA ASP A 425 0.53 -18.18 13.02
C ASP A 425 0.69 -19.01 11.75
N VAL A 426 -0.17 -18.75 10.76
CA VAL A 426 -0.29 -19.62 9.58
C VAL A 426 0.88 -19.42 8.64
N ILE A 427 1.21 -18.17 8.33
CA ILE A 427 2.23 -17.79 7.38
C ILE A 427 3.17 -16.76 7.99
N ARG A 428 4.48 -17.00 7.83
CA ARG A 428 5.55 -16.06 8.17
C ARG A 428 6.06 -15.43 6.88
N HIS A 429 5.92 -14.11 6.75
CA HIS A 429 6.28 -13.37 5.55
C HIS A 429 7.51 -12.48 5.80
N PHE A 430 8.47 -12.57 4.88
CA PHE A 430 9.73 -11.82 4.90
C PHE A 430 9.66 -10.53 4.07
N ALA A 431 8.50 -9.88 4.04
CA ALA A 431 8.29 -8.61 3.35
C ALA A 431 9.35 -7.58 3.77
N GLY A 432 10.06 -7.01 2.79
CA GLY A 432 11.14 -6.05 3.06
C GLY A 432 12.40 -6.64 3.72
N CYS A 433 12.51 -7.97 3.82
CA CYS A 433 13.67 -8.67 4.37
C CYS A 433 14.42 -9.40 3.24
N PRO A 434 15.33 -8.73 2.52
CA PRO A 434 15.98 -9.29 1.34
C PRO A 434 16.82 -10.53 1.69
N HIS A 435 16.63 -11.63 0.95
CA HIS A 435 17.34 -12.89 1.16
C HIS A 435 18.86 -12.80 0.97
N GLN A 436 19.36 -11.71 0.37
CA GLN A 436 20.79 -11.44 0.22
C GLN A 436 21.41 -10.92 1.52
N GLU A 437 20.61 -10.41 2.45
CA GLU A 437 21.08 -9.96 3.76
C GLU A 437 21.13 -11.14 4.74
N GLU A 438 22.30 -11.36 5.34
CA GLU A 438 22.57 -12.50 6.22
C GLU A 438 21.53 -12.67 7.36
N PRO A 439 21.09 -11.61 8.08
CA PRO A 439 20.07 -11.75 9.11
C PRO A 439 18.73 -12.26 8.58
N CYS A 440 18.28 -11.73 7.43
CA CYS A 440 17.05 -12.16 6.77
C CYS A 440 17.15 -13.61 6.31
N TYR A 441 18.24 -13.96 5.63
CA TYR A 441 18.47 -15.31 5.14
C TYR A 441 18.50 -16.35 6.27
N LYS A 442 19.18 -16.06 7.38
CA LYS A 442 19.21 -16.95 8.56
C LYS A 442 17.81 -17.23 9.10
N MET A 443 16.97 -16.21 9.21
CA MET A 443 15.58 -16.38 9.65
C MET A 443 14.75 -17.17 8.64
N MET A 444 14.98 -17.02 7.33
CA MET A 444 14.32 -17.84 6.29
C MET A 444 14.71 -19.31 6.41
N VAL A 445 16.00 -19.61 6.61
CA VAL A 445 16.50 -20.98 6.84
C VAL A 445 15.88 -21.57 8.10
N GLU A 446 15.89 -20.84 9.22
CA GLU A 446 15.24 -21.25 10.47
C GLU A 446 13.76 -21.58 10.25
N THR A 447 13.05 -20.71 9.53
CA THR A 447 11.62 -20.89 9.22
C THR A 447 11.37 -22.13 8.38
N ALA A 448 12.20 -22.37 7.36
CA ALA A 448 12.12 -23.56 6.54
C ALA A 448 12.35 -24.85 7.37
N GLU A 449 13.33 -24.84 8.28
CA GLU A 449 13.59 -25.98 9.17
C GLU A 449 12.49 -26.20 10.21
N LEU A 450 11.90 -25.13 10.76
CA LEU A 450 10.74 -25.22 11.66
C LEU A 450 9.53 -25.84 10.95
N ALA A 451 9.25 -25.39 9.72
CA ALA A 451 8.12 -25.91 8.94
C ALA A 451 8.32 -27.37 8.50
N LYS A 452 9.57 -27.77 8.19
CA LYS A 452 9.92 -29.15 7.82
C LYS A 452 9.51 -30.20 8.85
N GLN A 453 9.49 -29.83 10.13
CA GLN A 453 9.08 -30.73 11.21
C GLN A 453 7.60 -31.17 11.10
N GLN A 454 6.79 -30.43 10.34
CA GLN A 454 5.37 -30.72 10.12
C GLN A 454 5.10 -31.42 8.77
N TRP A 455 6.13 -31.69 7.96
CA TRP A 455 5.93 -32.29 6.66
C TRP A 455 5.43 -33.74 6.76
N PRO A 456 4.54 -34.18 5.85
CA PRO A 456 4.13 -35.57 5.80
C PRO A 456 5.35 -36.47 5.54
N SER A 457 5.44 -37.61 6.24
CA SER A 457 6.51 -38.58 6.02
C SER A 457 6.52 -39.07 4.57
N THR A 458 7.68 -39.02 3.91
CA THR A 458 7.89 -39.31 2.47
C THR A 458 7.75 -40.78 2.08
N SER A 459 6.85 -41.54 2.71
CA SER A 459 6.64 -42.97 2.42
C SER A 459 5.72 -43.26 1.22
N GLY A 460 5.48 -42.31 0.30
CA GLY A 460 4.62 -42.59 -0.86
C GLY A 460 4.56 -41.59 -2.01
N ALA A 461 5.43 -40.59 -2.10
CA ALA A 461 5.37 -39.58 -3.17
C ALA A 461 6.45 -39.80 -4.24
N SER A 462 6.30 -40.85 -5.05
CA SER A 462 7.00 -40.97 -6.34
C SER A 462 5.95 -41.02 -7.44
N GLU A 463 5.69 -39.86 -8.04
CA GLU A 463 5.03 -39.61 -9.34
C GLU A 463 4.09 -38.42 -9.22
N PHE A 464 4.61 -37.21 -9.42
CA PHE A 464 3.82 -36.20 -10.10
C PHE A 464 4.73 -35.17 -10.80
N SER A 465 4.60 -35.13 -12.13
CA SER A 465 4.99 -34.07 -13.07
C SER A 465 6.48 -33.74 -13.28
N ARG A 466 7.06 -34.37 -14.32
CA ARG A 466 7.99 -33.75 -15.28
C ARG A 466 7.19 -33.33 -16.50
N GLU A 467 7.23 -32.05 -16.89
CA GLU A 467 6.96 -31.54 -18.25
C GLU A 467 7.67 -30.17 -18.35
N THR A 468 8.86 -30.13 -18.95
CA THR A 468 9.20 -29.71 -20.34
C THR A 468 9.02 -28.21 -20.62
N GLY A 469 10.15 -27.51 -20.67
CA GLY A 469 10.34 -26.26 -21.40
C GLY A 469 11.78 -26.22 -21.92
N ALA A 470 11.96 -26.46 -23.21
CA ALA A 470 13.22 -26.27 -23.92
C ALA A 470 13.14 -24.97 -24.72
N SER A 471 14.09 -24.04 -24.54
CA SER A 471 14.36 -23.01 -25.55
C SER A 471 15.71 -22.31 -25.30
N GLU A 472 16.28 -21.82 -26.40
CA GLU A 472 17.68 -21.46 -26.63
C GLU A 472 18.18 -20.20 -25.91
N LYS A 473 19.47 -20.24 -25.56
CA LYS A 473 20.22 -19.21 -24.85
C LYS A 473 20.52 -17.98 -25.72
N LYS A 474 20.28 -16.79 -25.17
CA LYS A 474 21.12 -15.60 -25.38
C LYS A 474 21.37 -14.92 -24.04
N THR A 475 22.64 -14.97 -23.61
CA THR A 475 23.11 -14.45 -22.33
C THR A 475 23.46 -12.97 -22.42
N GLN A 476 22.95 -12.15 -21.49
CA GLN A 476 23.54 -10.87 -21.11
C GLN A 476 23.54 -10.78 -19.57
N SER A 477 24.67 -10.35 -19.00
CA SER A 477 24.92 -10.33 -17.55
C SER A 477 24.88 -8.90 -17.01
N PHE A 478 24.39 -8.71 -15.77
CA PHE A 478 24.25 -7.42 -15.08
C PHE A 478 24.72 -7.53 -13.62
N ALA A 479 25.24 -6.42 -13.06
CA ALA A 479 25.75 -6.31 -11.69
C ALA A 479 24.97 -5.25 -10.89
N CYS A 480 24.68 -5.54 -9.61
CA CYS A 480 24.07 -4.61 -8.64
C CYS A 480 25.04 -4.27 -7.51
N TYR A 481 24.99 -3.02 -7.01
CA TYR A 481 25.78 -2.53 -5.88
C TYR A 481 24.87 -2.08 -4.72
N PHE A 482 25.28 -2.34 -3.48
CA PHE A 482 24.58 -2.01 -2.23
C PHE A 482 25.28 -0.89 -1.47
N PHE A 483 24.51 0.02 -0.85
CA PHE A 483 25.02 0.94 0.18
C PHE A 483 24.06 1.06 1.37
N LYS A 484 24.65 1.08 2.57
CA LYS A 484 24.00 1.20 3.87
C LYS A 484 23.97 2.68 4.27
N LEU A 485 22.80 3.29 4.42
CA LEU A 485 22.69 4.62 5.03
C LEU A 485 22.54 4.49 6.55
N THR A 486 23.14 5.45 7.27
CA THR A 486 23.31 5.50 8.73
C THR A 486 22.01 5.66 9.55
N THR A 487 20.84 5.49 8.93
CA THR A 487 19.51 5.60 9.58
C THR A 487 18.71 4.30 9.58
N GLY A 488 19.30 3.16 9.21
CA GLY A 488 18.72 1.84 9.49
C GLY A 488 17.61 1.37 8.53
N ILE A 489 17.47 1.98 7.35
CA ILE A 489 16.54 1.53 6.30
C ILE A 489 17.34 1.01 5.10
N SER A 490 17.17 -0.27 4.75
CA SER A 490 17.63 -0.85 3.49
C SER A 490 16.54 -0.69 2.43
N ILE A 491 16.86 -0.09 1.27
CA ILE A 491 16.00 -0.08 0.08
C ILE A 491 16.78 -0.76 -1.05
N VAL A 492 16.23 -1.86 -1.58
CA VAL A 492 16.79 -2.57 -2.74
C VAL A 492 16.22 -1.95 -4.02
N SER A 493 17.10 -1.61 -4.96
CA SER A 493 16.73 -1.17 -6.31
C SER A 493 17.70 -1.80 -7.32
N CYS A 494 17.16 -2.50 -8.32
CA CYS A 494 17.92 -2.94 -9.49
C CYS A 494 17.71 -1.92 -10.62
N THR A 495 18.76 -1.28 -11.12
CA THR A 495 18.70 -0.38 -12.27
C THR A 495 19.38 -1.00 -13.49
N LEU A 496 18.71 -0.92 -14.65
CA LEU A 496 19.30 -1.19 -15.97
C LEU A 496 20.35 -0.11 -16.30
N SER A 497 21.60 -0.49 -16.53
CA SER A 497 22.63 0.41 -17.08
C SER A 497 22.75 0.21 -18.58
N MET A 498 22.11 1.06 -19.39
CA MET A 498 22.43 1.17 -20.82
C MET A 498 23.70 2.03 -20.99
N LYS A 499 24.86 1.39 -21.17
CA LYS A 499 26.03 2.07 -21.75
C LYS A 499 25.97 1.95 -23.26
N GLY A 500 25.40 2.97 -23.91
CA GLY A 500 25.55 3.21 -25.34
C GLY A 500 26.94 3.77 -25.63
N THR A 501 27.73 3.05 -26.43
CA THR A 501 29.00 3.52 -26.96
C THR A 501 28.72 4.55 -28.06
N VAL A 502 28.90 5.83 -27.76
CA VAL A 502 28.99 6.88 -28.79
C VAL A 502 30.38 6.76 -29.43
N GLY A 503 30.42 6.23 -30.64
CA GLY A 503 31.58 6.31 -31.53
C GLY A 503 31.67 7.72 -32.13
N LEU A 504 32.81 8.37 -31.86
CA LEU A 504 33.27 9.58 -32.53
C LEU A 504 33.16 9.46 -34.06
N LEU A 505 32.59 10.47 -34.72
CA LEU A 505 32.99 10.90 -36.06
C LEU A 505 32.57 12.37 -36.25
N LEU A 506 33.57 13.23 -35.99
CA LEU A 506 33.70 14.68 -36.25
C LEU A 506 32.80 15.65 -35.46
#